data_AF-A0A9W8CW91-F1
#
_entry.id   AF-A0A9W8CW91-F1
#
_cell.length_a   1.000
_cell.length_b   1.000
_cell.length_c   1.000
_cell.angle_alpha   90.00
_cell.angle_beta   90.00
_cell.angle_gamma   90.00
#
_symmetry.space_group_name_H-M   'P 1'
#
loop_
_entity.id
_entity.type
_entity.pdbx_description
1 polymer ?
#
loop_
_entity_poly.entity_id
_entity_poly.type
_entity_poly.pdbx_seq_one_letter_code
_entity_poly.pdbx_strand_id
1 'polypeptide(L)'
;MLDVAKGLAKRIDQQPSTDLSLQLVFFDGEEAYHEWSHSDSTYGSRHLAAFWEHNPDPATVSGLSAATKHRPELERVDLMVLLDLIGSRDNEFVALQVPTAKLFTQLSALEKRLHRAGHISRTYLNTNFVPGSGAIDDDHRPFVERNVPVLHLISAPFPKVWHTLGDDASALDATVIHDMSLIMRSFVASYLRLGV
;
A
#
# COMPACT_ATOMS: atom_id res chain seq x y z
N MET A 1 -3.98 -5.56 5.66
CA MET A 1 -2.60 -5.52 6.23
C MET A 1 -2.36 -6.57 7.30
N LEU A 2 -3.17 -6.65 8.37
CA LEU A 2 -2.98 -7.67 9.42
C LEU A 2 -3.05 -9.12 8.90
N ASP A 3 -3.91 -9.38 7.92
CA ASP A 3 -3.95 -10.68 7.23
C ASP A 3 -2.64 -11.03 6.51
N VAL A 4 -1.97 -10.04 5.90
CA VAL A 4 -0.64 -10.22 5.28
C VAL A 4 0.39 -10.59 6.35
N ALA A 5 0.44 -9.83 7.44
CA ALA A 5 1.35 -10.11 8.55
C ALA A 5 1.13 -11.51 9.10
N LYS A 6 -0.12 -11.88 9.42
CA LYS A 6 -0.44 -13.21 9.95
C LYS A 6 -0.18 -14.33 8.94
N GLY A 7 -0.55 -14.12 7.69
CA GLY A 7 -0.42 -15.11 6.61
C GLY A 7 1.04 -15.38 6.21
N LEU A 8 1.93 -14.39 6.37
CA LEU A 8 3.33 -14.49 5.98
C LEU A 8 4.31 -14.57 7.15
N ALA A 9 3.86 -14.39 8.41
CA ALA A 9 4.70 -14.34 9.62
C ALA A 9 5.77 -15.42 9.63
N LYS A 10 5.38 -16.69 9.54
CA LYS A 10 6.33 -17.82 9.55
C LYS A 10 7.41 -17.71 8.47
N ARG A 11 7.05 -17.24 7.27
CA ARG A 11 7.98 -17.13 6.14
C ARG A 11 8.93 -15.95 6.31
N ILE A 12 8.43 -14.83 6.84
CA ILE A 12 9.23 -13.65 7.18
C ILE A 12 10.21 -13.98 8.30
N ASP A 13 9.76 -14.63 9.38
CA ASP A 13 10.60 -14.98 10.54
C ASP A 13 11.70 -16.00 10.20
N GLN A 14 11.44 -16.87 9.21
CA GLN A 14 12.39 -17.87 8.73
C GLN A 14 13.33 -17.35 7.65
N GLN A 15 13.11 -16.12 7.16
CA GLN A 15 13.95 -15.56 6.13
C GLN A 15 15.34 -15.24 6.71
N PRO A 16 16.43 -15.65 6.05
CA PRO A 16 17.77 -15.18 6.43
C PRO A 16 17.79 -13.66 6.48
N SER A 17 18.52 -13.07 7.43
CA SER A 17 18.63 -11.61 7.54
C SER A 17 19.01 -11.02 6.18
N THR A 18 18.12 -10.23 5.61
CA THR A 18 18.36 -9.41 4.42
C THR A 18 18.31 -7.93 4.79
N ASP A 19 18.79 -7.06 3.91
CA ASP A 19 18.67 -5.61 4.10
C ASP A 19 17.24 -5.09 3.90
N LEU A 20 16.30 -5.95 3.46
CA LEU A 20 14.90 -5.60 3.19
C LEU A 20 13.96 -6.34 4.15
N SER A 21 12.95 -5.64 4.66
CA SER A 21 11.91 -6.19 5.55
C SER A 21 10.55 -5.56 5.26
N LEU A 22 9.52 -5.94 6.02
CA LEU A 22 8.17 -5.40 5.95
C LEU A 22 7.90 -4.49 7.15
N GLN A 23 7.42 -3.28 6.88
CA GLN A 23 6.86 -2.38 7.89
C GLN A 23 5.39 -2.11 7.57
N LEU A 24 4.56 -2.02 8.61
CA LEU A 24 3.15 -1.65 8.50
C LEU A 24 2.93 -0.32 9.21
N VAL A 25 2.35 0.65 8.52
CA VAL A 25 2.02 1.97 9.07
C VAL A 25 0.50 2.15 8.97
N PHE A 26 -0.12 2.49 10.09
CA PHE A 26 -1.54 2.84 10.15
C PHE A 26 -1.60 4.32 10.49
N PHE A 27 -1.90 5.16 9.49
CA PHE A 27 -2.02 6.59 9.70
C PHE A 27 -3.29 6.92 10.48
N ASP A 28 -3.23 8.05 11.18
CA ASP A 28 -4.35 8.64 11.90
C ASP A 28 -4.65 10.01 11.28
N GLY A 29 -5.92 10.41 11.29
CA GLY A 29 -6.39 11.67 10.73
C GLY A 29 -6.03 11.85 9.25
N GLU A 30 -6.38 10.89 8.39
CA GLU A 30 -6.26 11.07 6.94
C GLU A 30 -7.33 12.07 6.43
N GLU A 31 -8.58 11.87 6.85
CA GLU A 31 -9.71 12.70 6.43
C GLU A 31 -9.62 14.16 6.89
N ALA A 32 -10.24 15.03 6.10
CA ALA A 32 -10.48 16.43 6.45
C ALA A 32 -11.56 16.56 7.53
N TYR A 33 -11.45 17.57 8.40
CA TYR A 33 -12.53 17.94 9.32
C TYR A 33 -13.62 18.78 8.64
N HIS A 34 -13.24 19.62 7.68
CA HIS A 34 -14.17 20.52 6.98
C HIS A 34 -14.05 20.38 5.45
N GLU A 35 -13.02 20.98 4.88
CA GLU A 35 -12.80 21.01 3.44
C GLU A 35 -11.40 20.51 3.16
N TRP A 36 -11.31 19.46 2.34
CA TRP A 36 -10.04 18.87 1.96
C TRP A 36 -9.10 19.95 1.41
N SER A 37 -8.01 20.18 2.12
CA SER A 37 -7.01 21.17 1.78
C SER A 37 -5.64 20.73 2.29
N HIS A 38 -4.59 21.41 1.85
CA HIS A 38 -3.22 21.08 2.26
C HIS A 38 -3.02 21.04 3.80
N SER A 39 -3.78 21.84 4.56
CA SER A 39 -3.71 21.90 6.02
C SER A 39 -4.80 21.11 6.75
N ASP A 40 -5.90 20.79 6.07
CA ASP A 40 -7.07 20.07 6.59
C ASP A 40 -7.24 18.74 5.83
N SER A 41 -6.22 17.89 5.97
CA SER A 41 -6.18 16.48 5.54
C SER A 41 -4.84 15.88 5.99
N THR A 42 -4.69 14.56 5.86
CA THR A 42 -3.40 13.84 5.90
C THR A 42 -2.55 14.20 7.13
N TYR A 43 -3.19 14.41 8.28
CA TYR A 43 -2.55 14.94 9.49
C TYR A 43 -1.42 14.02 9.98
N GLY A 44 -1.72 12.74 10.17
CA GLY A 44 -0.76 11.76 10.66
C GLY A 44 0.36 11.49 9.67
N SER A 45 0.05 11.36 8.38
CA SER A 45 1.06 11.13 7.33
C SER A 45 1.98 12.33 7.11
N ARG A 46 1.44 13.57 7.12
CA ARG A 46 2.27 14.79 7.08
C ARG A 46 3.22 14.86 8.26
N HIS A 47 2.72 14.59 9.47
CA HIS A 47 3.55 14.55 10.67
C HIS A 47 4.64 13.46 10.57
N LEU A 48 4.26 12.23 10.19
CA LEU A 48 5.19 11.11 10.14
C LEU A 48 6.28 11.32 9.08
N ALA A 49 5.92 11.75 7.88
CA ALA A 49 6.89 12.01 6.82
C ALA A 49 7.91 13.10 7.22
N ALA A 50 7.45 14.19 7.84
CA ALA A 50 8.33 15.24 8.35
C ALA A 50 9.27 14.73 9.47
N PHE A 51 8.77 13.85 10.34
CA PHE A 51 9.59 13.23 11.38
C PHE A 51 10.64 12.27 10.78
N TRP A 52 10.22 11.36 9.91
CA TRP A 52 11.07 10.35 9.26
C TRP A 52 12.11 10.93 8.30
N GLU A 53 11.92 12.15 7.79
CA GLU A 53 12.90 12.87 6.98
C GLU A 53 14.21 13.15 7.74
N HIS A 54 14.14 13.23 9.07
CA HIS A 54 15.29 13.59 9.92
C HIS A 54 15.60 12.57 11.00
N ASN A 55 14.69 11.62 11.26
CA ASN A 55 14.79 10.70 12.39
C ASN A 55 14.60 9.26 11.91
N PRO A 56 15.32 8.30 12.52
CA PRO A 56 15.00 6.88 12.34
C PRO A 56 13.70 6.53 13.08
N ASP A 57 12.99 5.50 12.62
CA ASP A 57 11.84 4.97 13.34
C ASP A 57 12.28 4.10 14.53
N PRO A 58 11.73 4.33 15.74
CA PRO A 58 12.06 3.52 16.92
C PRO A 58 11.80 2.02 16.75
N ALA A 59 10.76 1.62 16.03
CA ALA A 59 10.46 0.21 15.78
C ALA A 59 11.48 -0.39 14.81
N THR A 60 11.87 0.33 13.76
CA THR A 60 12.91 -0.11 12.83
C THR A 60 14.26 -0.28 13.54
N VAL A 61 14.72 0.70 14.32
CA VAL A 61 16.05 0.61 14.98
C VAL A 61 16.15 -0.50 16.02
N SER A 62 15.03 -0.96 16.58
CA SER A 62 15.00 -2.09 17.52
C SER A 62 15.51 -3.39 16.89
N GLY A 63 15.31 -3.56 15.57
CA GLY A 63 15.74 -4.72 14.80
C GLY A 63 17.07 -4.55 14.06
N LEU A 64 17.66 -3.35 14.05
CA LEU A 64 18.87 -3.04 13.28
C LEU A 64 20.18 -3.22 14.05
N SER A 65 21.26 -3.51 13.31
CA SER A 65 22.63 -3.45 13.82
C SER A 65 23.05 -2.00 14.13
N ALA A 66 23.96 -1.81 15.09
CA ALA A 66 24.33 -0.49 15.60
C ALA A 66 24.82 0.50 14.52
N ALA A 67 25.52 0.00 13.48
CA ALA A 67 26.13 0.83 12.45
C ALA A 67 25.14 1.57 11.55
N THR A 68 23.87 1.12 11.48
CA THR A 68 22.87 1.74 10.61
C THR A 68 21.84 2.55 11.37
N LYS A 69 21.78 2.53 12.72
CA LYS A 69 20.66 3.09 13.52
C LYS A 69 20.39 4.59 13.35
N HIS A 70 21.34 5.36 12.83
CA HIS A 70 21.23 6.83 12.75
C HIS A 70 20.68 7.38 11.43
N ARG A 71 20.49 6.55 10.40
CA ARG A 71 19.96 7.06 9.12
C ARG A 71 18.48 7.44 9.26
N PRO A 72 18.04 8.58 8.68
CA PRO A 72 16.63 8.94 8.60
C PRO A 72 15.79 7.80 8.04
N GLU A 73 14.56 7.66 8.52
CA GLU A 73 13.72 6.54 8.13
C GLU A 73 13.31 6.61 6.66
N LEU A 74 13.07 7.82 6.10
CA LEU A 74 12.69 7.94 4.69
C LEU A 74 13.75 7.40 3.73
N GLU A 75 15.04 7.45 4.09
CA GLU A 75 16.11 6.86 3.27
C GLU A 75 16.05 5.31 3.24
N ARG A 76 15.24 4.69 4.10
CA ARG A 76 15.06 3.23 4.19
C ARG A 76 13.81 2.75 3.48
N VAL A 77 12.87 3.65 3.17
CA VAL A 77 11.62 3.28 2.52
C VAL A 77 11.90 2.98 1.06
N ASP A 78 12.11 1.69 0.77
CA ASP A 78 12.32 1.20 -0.59
C ASP A 78 11.08 1.39 -1.47
N LEU A 79 9.90 1.15 -0.89
CA LEU A 79 8.61 1.33 -1.53
C LEU A 79 7.52 1.51 -0.46
N MET A 80 6.70 2.55 -0.60
CA MET A 80 5.43 2.66 0.09
C MET A 80 4.31 2.06 -0.78
N VAL A 81 3.57 1.11 -0.23
CA VAL A 81 2.32 0.62 -0.85
C VAL A 81 1.16 1.13 -0.01
N LEU A 82 0.44 2.12 -0.53
CA LEU A 82 -0.74 2.68 0.14
C LEU A 82 -1.98 1.93 -0.34
N LEU A 83 -2.78 1.42 0.61
CA LEU A 83 -4.04 0.73 0.35
C LEU A 83 -5.18 1.61 0.83
N ASP A 84 -6.09 1.99 -0.07
CA ASP A 84 -7.26 2.79 0.32
C ASP A 84 -8.51 2.44 -0.51
N LEU A 85 -9.69 2.64 0.08
CA LEU A 85 -11.02 2.38 -0.50
C LEU A 85 -11.19 0.99 -1.13
N ILE A 86 -10.71 -0.06 -0.45
CA ILE A 86 -10.75 -1.46 -0.90
C ILE A 86 -11.82 -2.23 -0.11
N GLY A 87 -12.73 -2.88 -0.81
CA GLY A 87 -13.70 -3.82 -0.24
C GLY A 87 -15.01 -3.94 -1.02
N SER A 88 -15.32 -2.99 -1.90
CA SER A 88 -16.57 -2.98 -2.66
C SER A 88 -16.49 -3.81 -3.95
N ARG A 89 -17.66 -4.26 -4.43
CA ARG A 89 -17.74 -5.06 -5.68
C ARG A 89 -17.22 -4.32 -6.91
N ASP A 90 -17.30 -3.00 -6.93
CA ASP A 90 -16.90 -2.13 -8.03
C ASP A 90 -15.45 -1.66 -7.96
N ASN A 91 -14.61 -2.23 -7.08
CA ASN A 91 -13.18 -1.92 -7.05
C ASN A 91 -12.49 -2.22 -8.39
N GLU A 92 -11.70 -1.24 -8.85
CA GLU A 92 -10.81 -1.29 -10.02
C GLU A 92 -9.61 -0.39 -9.75
N PHE A 93 -8.40 -0.82 -10.10
CA PHE A 93 -7.16 -0.08 -9.83
C PHE A 93 -6.45 0.27 -11.15
N VAL A 94 -5.83 1.45 -11.19
CA VAL A 94 -5.01 1.93 -12.32
C VAL A 94 -3.64 2.40 -11.82
N ALA A 95 -2.68 2.54 -12.73
CA ALA A 95 -1.37 3.08 -12.38
C ALA A 95 -1.44 4.61 -12.17
N LEU A 96 -1.61 5.06 -10.93
CA LEU A 96 -1.69 6.49 -10.59
C LEU A 96 -0.32 7.18 -10.50
N GLN A 97 0.75 6.43 -10.25
CA GLN A 97 2.09 6.97 -10.04
C GLN A 97 3.03 6.54 -11.18
N VAL A 98 3.53 7.50 -11.96
CA VAL A 98 4.48 7.23 -13.06
C VAL A 98 5.74 6.51 -12.58
N PRO A 99 6.40 6.90 -11.46
CA PRO A 99 7.63 6.26 -11.00
C PRO A 99 7.48 4.76 -10.70
N THR A 100 6.29 4.31 -10.29
CA THR A 100 6.02 2.90 -9.92
C THR A 100 5.15 2.17 -10.93
N ALA A 101 4.88 2.75 -12.11
CA ALA A 101 4.02 2.15 -13.14
C ALA A 101 4.51 0.77 -13.63
N LYS A 102 5.83 0.58 -13.69
CA LYS A 102 6.42 -0.73 -14.00
C LYS A 102 6.09 -1.77 -12.94
N LEU A 103 6.13 -1.38 -11.66
CA LEU A 103 5.78 -2.26 -10.54
C LEU A 103 4.28 -2.59 -10.55
N PHE A 104 3.42 -1.61 -10.85
CA PHE A 104 1.99 -1.84 -11.06
C PHE A 104 1.74 -2.87 -12.18
N THR A 105 2.47 -2.77 -13.29
CA THR A 105 2.40 -3.75 -14.39
C THR A 105 2.83 -5.15 -13.94
N GLN A 106 3.86 -5.26 -13.10
CA GLN A 106 4.29 -6.54 -12.53
C GLN A 106 3.24 -7.11 -11.56
N LEU A 107 2.58 -6.26 -10.75
CA LEU A 107 1.48 -6.67 -9.88
C LEU A 107 0.28 -7.16 -10.71
N SER A 108 -0.07 -6.48 -11.81
CA SER A 108 -1.11 -6.94 -12.75
C SER A 108 -0.76 -8.30 -13.38
N ALA A 109 0.52 -8.54 -13.71
CA ALA A 109 0.96 -9.84 -14.21
C ALA A 109 0.86 -10.94 -13.15
N LEU A 110 1.18 -10.64 -11.88
CA LEU A 110 1.01 -11.54 -10.75
C LEU A 110 -0.47 -11.89 -10.52
N GLU A 111 -1.33 -10.88 -10.49
CA GLU A 111 -2.79 -11.04 -10.39
C GLU A 111 -3.31 -11.96 -11.51
N LYS A 112 -2.97 -11.68 -12.76
CA LYS A 112 -3.40 -12.50 -13.91
C LYS A 112 -2.94 -13.96 -13.78
N ARG A 113 -1.80 -14.24 -13.14
CA ARG A 113 -1.36 -15.62 -12.84
C ARG A 113 -2.23 -16.27 -11.77
N LEU A 114 -2.54 -15.55 -10.68
CA LEU A 114 -3.45 -16.04 -9.63
C LEU A 114 -4.83 -16.35 -10.21
N HIS A 115 -5.35 -15.47 -11.07
CA HIS A 115 -6.65 -15.67 -11.71
C HIS A 115 -6.66 -16.89 -12.63
N ARG A 116 -5.65 -17.04 -13.50
CA ARG A 116 -5.53 -18.23 -14.38
C ARG A 116 -5.37 -19.54 -13.59
N ALA A 117 -4.77 -19.50 -12.41
CA ALA A 117 -4.65 -20.65 -11.52
C ALA A 117 -5.93 -20.94 -10.71
N GLY A 118 -6.97 -20.10 -10.83
CA GLY A 118 -8.22 -20.26 -10.09
C GLY A 118 -8.15 -19.85 -8.62
N HIS A 119 -7.13 -19.08 -8.22
CA HIS A 119 -6.98 -18.63 -6.83
C HIS A 119 -7.79 -17.36 -6.52
N ILE A 120 -8.08 -16.55 -7.53
CA ILE A 120 -8.91 -15.34 -7.40
C ILE A 120 -10.00 -15.32 -8.47
N SER A 121 -11.13 -14.70 -8.14
CA SER A 121 -12.36 -14.75 -8.94
C SER A 121 -12.30 -13.92 -10.23
N ARG A 122 -11.58 -12.79 -10.21
CA ARG A 122 -11.41 -11.87 -11.35
C ARG A 122 -10.11 -11.08 -11.26
N THR A 123 -9.86 -10.22 -12.25
CA THR A 123 -8.80 -9.21 -12.22
C THR A 123 -9.35 -7.83 -11.88
N TYR A 124 -8.58 -7.05 -11.15
CA TYR A 124 -8.88 -5.73 -10.61
C TYR A 124 -7.90 -4.66 -11.15
N LEU A 125 -6.67 -5.05 -11.55
CA LEU A 125 -5.66 -4.11 -12.02
C LEU A 125 -5.75 -3.88 -13.54
N ASN A 126 -6.13 -2.66 -13.93
CA ASN A 126 -6.25 -2.25 -15.31
C ASN A 126 -5.01 -1.50 -15.80
N THR A 127 -4.29 -2.11 -16.75
CA THR A 127 -3.06 -1.56 -17.35
C THR A 127 -3.31 -0.86 -18.69
N ASN A 128 -4.57 -0.64 -19.09
CA ASN A 128 -4.90 0.00 -20.36
C ASN A 128 -4.94 1.53 -20.26
N PHE A 129 -4.81 2.09 -19.06
CA PHE A 129 -4.72 3.52 -18.80
C PHE A 129 -3.28 4.02 -18.91
N VAL A 130 -3.12 5.29 -19.30
CA VAL A 130 -1.82 5.97 -19.29
C VAL A 130 -1.41 6.18 -17.82
N PRO A 131 -0.23 5.72 -17.38
CA PRO A 131 0.18 5.92 -16.00
C PRO A 131 0.21 7.41 -15.60
N GLY A 132 -0.31 7.73 -14.43
CA GLY A 132 -0.46 9.11 -13.96
C GLY A 132 -1.58 9.90 -14.64
N SER A 133 -2.45 9.25 -15.44
CA SER A 133 -3.67 9.89 -15.94
C SER A 133 -4.70 9.99 -14.82
N GLY A 134 -4.49 10.93 -13.91
CA GLY A 134 -5.30 11.13 -12.70
C GLY A 134 -4.40 11.44 -11.52
N ALA A 135 -4.87 12.33 -10.65
CA ALA A 135 -4.24 12.61 -9.37
C ALA A 135 -5.30 12.40 -8.29
N ILE A 136 -4.94 11.63 -7.28
CA ILE A 136 -5.75 11.42 -6.10
C ILE A 136 -4.85 11.79 -4.94
N ASP A 137 -5.27 12.78 -4.15
CA ASP A 137 -4.55 13.22 -2.96
C ASP A 137 -4.96 12.30 -1.79
N ASP A 138 -3.97 11.87 -1.00
CA ASP A 138 -4.10 10.87 0.07
C ASP A 138 -2.76 10.87 0.87
N ASP A 139 -2.64 10.06 1.91
CA ASP A 139 -1.53 9.94 2.85
C ASP A 139 -0.15 9.74 2.21
N HIS A 140 -0.07 9.31 0.95
CA HIS A 140 1.19 9.20 0.23
C HIS A 140 1.78 10.55 -0.19
N ARG A 141 0.99 11.62 -0.30
CA ARG A 141 1.45 12.94 -0.77
C ARG A 141 2.74 13.42 -0.06
N PRO A 142 2.80 13.51 1.28
CA PRO A 142 4.00 14.01 1.96
C PRO A 142 5.23 13.11 1.78
N PHE A 143 5.05 11.85 1.40
CA PHE A 143 6.13 10.91 1.07
C PHE A 143 6.61 11.09 -0.38
N VAL A 144 5.68 11.26 -1.34
CA VAL A 144 6.01 11.59 -2.74
C VAL A 144 6.78 12.91 -2.83
N GLU A 145 6.36 13.94 -2.09
CA GLU A 145 7.06 15.23 -1.99
C GLU A 145 8.52 15.08 -1.51
N ARG A 146 8.84 13.97 -0.83
CA ARG A 146 10.17 13.61 -0.31
C ARG A 146 10.84 12.49 -1.11
N ASN A 147 10.38 12.23 -2.33
CA ASN A 147 10.92 11.25 -3.28
C ASN A 147 10.80 9.78 -2.86
N VAL A 148 9.88 9.45 -1.95
CA VAL A 148 9.57 8.04 -1.66
C VAL A 148 8.79 7.42 -2.82
N PRO A 149 9.22 6.27 -3.37
CA PRO A 149 8.44 5.57 -4.39
C PRO A 149 7.13 5.06 -3.80
N VAL A 150 6.00 5.40 -4.43
CA VAL A 150 4.67 5.01 -3.95
C VAL A 150 3.95 4.17 -5.00
N LEU A 151 3.48 2.99 -4.61
CA LEU A 151 2.44 2.25 -5.32
C LEU A 151 1.10 2.54 -4.64
N HIS A 152 0.32 3.45 -5.22
CA HIS A 152 -0.97 3.87 -4.69
C HIS A 152 -2.07 2.93 -5.19
N LEU A 153 -2.57 2.05 -4.31
CA LEU A 153 -3.66 1.12 -4.59
C LEU A 153 -4.96 1.64 -3.97
N ILE A 154 -5.54 2.62 -4.65
CA ILE A 154 -6.88 3.14 -4.40
C ILE A 154 -7.76 2.88 -5.62
N SER A 155 -9.05 2.61 -5.38
CA SER A 155 -9.99 2.36 -6.48
C SER A 155 -10.13 3.59 -7.38
N ALA A 156 -10.15 3.42 -8.69
CA ALA A 156 -10.40 4.49 -9.65
C ALA A 156 -11.34 3.96 -10.76
N PRO A 157 -12.63 4.35 -10.78
CA PRO A 157 -13.29 5.31 -9.88
C PRO A 157 -13.40 4.82 -8.42
N PHE A 158 -13.66 5.75 -7.50
CA PHE A 158 -13.99 5.43 -6.11
C PHE A 158 -15.24 4.54 -6.02
N PRO A 159 -15.35 3.70 -4.97
CA PRO A 159 -16.57 2.93 -4.72
C PRO A 159 -17.80 3.84 -4.70
N LYS A 160 -18.93 3.37 -5.24
CA LYS A 160 -20.18 4.16 -5.25
C LYS A 160 -20.67 4.60 -3.87
N VAL A 161 -20.24 3.91 -2.82
CA VAL A 161 -20.62 4.20 -1.43
C VAL A 161 -19.70 5.20 -0.74
N TRP A 162 -18.57 5.57 -1.36
CA TRP A 162 -17.57 6.47 -0.78
C TRP A 162 -18.19 7.79 -0.29
N HIS A 163 -17.83 8.19 0.93
CA HIS A 163 -18.35 9.38 1.63
C HIS A 163 -19.90 9.41 1.74
N THR A 164 -20.52 8.24 1.81
CA THR A 164 -21.95 8.09 2.12
C THR A 164 -22.16 7.25 3.37
N LEU A 165 -23.34 7.37 3.98
CA LEU A 165 -23.74 6.48 5.09
C LEU A 165 -23.88 5.00 4.66
N GLY A 166 -23.87 4.72 3.35
CA GLY A 166 -23.88 3.36 2.82
C GLY A 166 -22.51 2.69 2.78
N ASP A 167 -21.43 3.40 3.13
CA ASP A 167 -20.11 2.80 3.33
C ASP A 167 -20.06 2.10 4.69
N ASP A 168 -20.73 0.97 4.76
CA ASP A 168 -20.82 0.13 5.94
C ASP A 168 -20.49 -1.34 5.60
N ALA A 169 -20.58 -2.23 6.59
CA ALA A 169 -20.25 -3.64 6.42
C ALA A 169 -21.10 -4.35 5.35
N SER A 170 -22.28 -3.84 4.99
CA SER A 170 -23.14 -4.42 3.95
C SER A 170 -22.69 -4.09 2.53
N ALA A 171 -21.89 -3.03 2.34
CA ALA A 171 -21.29 -2.67 1.06
C ALA A 171 -20.06 -3.53 0.72
N LEU A 172 -19.50 -4.24 1.70
CA LEU A 172 -18.35 -5.10 1.53
C LEU A 172 -18.68 -6.35 0.72
N ASP A 173 -17.83 -6.67 -0.25
CA ASP A 173 -17.85 -7.91 -1.02
C ASP A 173 -16.74 -8.84 -0.56
N ALA A 174 -17.13 -9.93 0.13
CA ALA A 174 -16.19 -10.88 0.72
C ALA A 174 -15.26 -11.54 -0.33
N THR A 175 -15.73 -11.72 -1.58
CA THR A 175 -14.90 -12.27 -2.65
C THR A 175 -13.83 -11.29 -3.06
N VAL A 176 -14.16 -10.00 -3.18
CA VAL A 176 -13.18 -8.93 -3.47
C VAL A 176 -12.11 -8.86 -2.37
N ILE A 177 -12.52 -8.85 -1.10
CA ILE A 177 -11.60 -8.79 0.04
C ILE A 177 -10.67 -10.00 0.05
N HIS A 178 -11.20 -11.20 -0.19
CA HIS A 178 -10.40 -12.42 -0.28
C HIS A 178 -9.37 -12.37 -1.42
N ASP A 179 -9.81 -11.96 -2.61
CA ASP A 179 -8.94 -11.87 -3.78
C ASP A 179 -7.81 -10.85 -3.56
N MET A 180 -8.15 -9.66 -3.05
CA MET A 180 -7.16 -8.63 -2.74
C MET A 180 -6.18 -9.08 -1.64
N SER A 181 -6.65 -9.83 -0.64
CA SER A 181 -5.77 -10.46 0.36
C SER A 181 -4.76 -11.40 -0.28
N LEU A 182 -5.18 -12.24 -1.24
CA LEU A 182 -4.28 -13.16 -1.94
C LEU A 182 -3.29 -12.43 -2.86
N ILE A 183 -3.75 -11.39 -3.57
CA ILE A 183 -2.90 -10.53 -4.39
C ILE A 183 -1.82 -9.89 -3.52
N MET A 184 -2.20 -9.27 -2.40
CA MET A 184 -1.26 -8.58 -1.51
C MET A 184 -0.28 -9.54 -0.81
N ARG A 185 -0.75 -10.70 -0.33
CA ARG A 185 0.14 -11.73 0.23
C ARG A 185 1.14 -12.22 -0.83
N SER A 186 0.68 -12.47 -2.04
CA SER A 186 1.54 -12.91 -3.15
C SER A 186 2.54 -11.83 -3.57
N PHE A 187 2.12 -10.56 -3.57
CA PHE A 187 2.98 -9.42 -3.87
C PHE A 187 4.08 -9.30 -2.84
N VAL A 188 3.74 -9.24 -1.55
CA VAL A 188 4.73 -9.13 -0.46
C VAL A 188 5.68 -10.32 -0.45
N ALA A 189 5.17 -11.54 -0.62
CA ALA A 189 6.01 -12.72 -0.72
C ALA A 189 6.99 -12.65 -1.90
N SER A 190 6.53 -12.16 -3.06
CA SER A 190 7.38 -11.99 -4.25
C SER A 190 8.40 -10.86 -4.08
N TYR A 191 8.00 -9.73 -3.50
CA TYR A 191 8.83 -8.55 -3.30
C TYR A 191 9.98 -8.83 -2.33
N LEU A 192 9.68 -9.47 -1.21
CA LEU A 192 10.66 -9.91 -0.21
C LEU A 192 11.41 -11.18 -0.63
N ARG A 193 11.06 -11.80 -1.76
CA ARG A 193 11.63 -13.07 -2.25
C ARG A 193 11.54 -14.19 -1.20
N LEU A 194 10.39 -14.29 -0.53
CA LEU A 194 10.12 -15.37 0.41
C LEU A 194 10.15 -16.71 -0.32
N GLY A 195 10.79 -17.71 0.28
CA GLY A 195 10.71 -19.09 -0.20
C GLY A 195 9.30 -19.63 0.03
N VAL A 196 8.46 -19.58 -1.03
CA VAL A 196 7.10 -20.14 -1.06
C VAL A 196 7.09 -21.55 -1.62
#